data_AF-A0A1F8P429-F1
#
_entry.id   AF-A0A1F8P429-F1
#
_cell.length_a   1.000
_cell.length_b   1.000
_cell.length_c   1.000
_cell.angle_alpha   90.00
_cell.angle_beta   90.00
_cell.angle_gamma   90.00
#
_symmetry.space_group_name_H-M   'P 1'
#
loop_
_entity.id
_entity.type
_entity.pdbx_description
1 polymer ?
#
loop_
_entity_poly.entity_id
_entity_poly.type
_entity_poly.pdbx_seq_one_letter_code
_entity_poly.pdbx_strand_id
1 'polypeptide(L)'
;MLSWVKAPRVLLVWPDRGNVLSRRLDLVLLKRYSFQRQIDIGLLTFDKEIRDEASEIGIPIFDSLDDLPEDEWTLSDRPQDRLQRNKDIEPVESSNRRPLEYSKGWFERLKPSQKVTLVMGVLLSLTVMVNIFMPSAQIILSPSLVREHFDFKIDLVQADNGGLESSEIAIHTIRLHSMGESTRSTSGLAKVPISAAVGTVVFTSLAQETIEIPLHTTLRTSGEDGIRFRTTRPANLGAEIGSEVEVPIEALTLGWIGNVPAGSISLIDGPLGLFVKVSNREPTSGGRDEVRGKVLQADLERLEEELINRLKNEAERDWAGSKPLDRILVENSLELNKVLDRHYDHVLGDVVDTISLELSLEFSALTLSTEDLQDLTTIQFSDVLSSDLMLVPGTFTFFSQMQESEDGSAPRWIQVAAEVDTFHAFDFGGMKRLIRGQQPSEAVGLLQERYPLSSPPDFHLKPSWYPILPMIDQRIHFSWNWEQGT
;
A
#
# COMPACT_ATOMS: atom_id res chain seq x y z
N MET A 1 21.65 -22.35 43.51
CA MET A 1 21.50 -23.81 43.33
C MET A 1 20.10 -24.34 43.61
N LEU A 2 19.30 -23.77 44.53
CA LEU A 2 17.90 -24.20 44.79
C LEU A 2 16.86 -23.73 43.75
N SER A 3 17.25 -23.03 42.68
CA SER A 3 16.31 -22.47 41.70
C SER A 3 15.72 -23.49 40.73
N TRP A 4 16.31 -24.69 40.61
CA TRP A 4 15.97 -25.72 39.61
C TRP A 4 15.26 -26.96 40.20
N VAL A 5 15.05 -27.01 41.51
CA VAL A 5 14.48 -28.20 42.17
C VAL A 5 12.96 -28.06 42.30
N LYS A 6 12.20 -29.00 41.70
CA LYS A 6 10.73 -29.08 41.73
C LYS A 6 10.17 -30.02 42.81
N ALA A 7 11.03 -30.52 43.70
CA ALA A 7 10.62 -31.41 44.77
C ALA A 7 10.15 -30.60 46.00
N PRO A 8 9.07 -31.01 46.68
CA PRO A 8 8.62 -30.36 47.92
C PRO A 8 9.60 -30.52 49.08
N ARG A 9 10.52 -31.50 48.99
CA ARG A 9 11.55 -31.79 49.99
C ARG A 9 12.91 -31.97 49.33
N VAL A 10 13.95 -31.38 49.91
CA VAL A 10 15.32 -31.41 49.36
C VAL A 10 16.32 -31.76 50.46
N LEU A 11 17.01 -32.88 50.31
CA LEU A 11 18.16 -33.21 51.15
C LEU A 11 19.42 -32.59 50.53
N LEU A 12 20.06 -31.69 51.26
CA LEU A 12 21.32 -31.09 50.85
C LEU A 12 22.47 -31.91 51.43
N VAL A 13 23.15 -32.66 50.56
CA VAL A 13 24.36 -33.41 50.93
C VAL A 13 25.54 -32.46 50.93
N TRP A 14 26.15 -32.28 52.10
CA TRP A 14 27.31 -31.42 52.25
C TRP A 14 28.57 -32.15 51.78
N PRO A 15 29.41 -31.54 50.92
CA PRO A 15 30.63 -32.18 50.46
C PRO A 15 31.66 -32.27 51.60
N ASP A 16 32.29 -33.43 51.76
CA ASP A 16 33.35 -33.68 52.76
C ASP A 16 34.59 -32.78 52.59
N ARG A 17 34.75 -32.16 51.41
CA ARG A 17 35.87 -31.27 51.09
C ARG A 17 35.39 -30.06 50.28
N GLY A 18 35.25 -28.91 50.95
CA GLY A 18 34.99 -27.62 50.34
C GLY A 18 34.32 -26.61 51.28
N ASN A 19 34.87 -25.39 51.39
CA ASN A 19 34.28 -24.28 52.16
C ASN A 19 33.19 -23.58 51.34
N VAL A 20 32.07 -24.26 51.07
CA VAL A 20 31.02 -23.70 50.19
C VAL A 20 30.07 -22.77 50.95
N LEU A 21 29.91 -22.94 52.27
CA LEU A 21 29.04 -22.13 53.14
C LEU A 21 29.61 -22.16 54.58
N SER A 22 30.72 -21.46 54.82
CA SER A 22 31.47 -21.54 56.09
C SER A 22 30.93 -20.61 57.19
N ARG A 23 29.79 -19.93 56.95
CA ARG A 23 29.25 -18.93 57.87
C ARG A 23 27.82 -19.30 58.27
N ARG A 24 27.52 -19.16 59.57
CA ARG A 24 26.16 -19.19 60.15
C ARG A 24 25.12 -18.45 59.30
N LEU A 25 25.51 -17.30 58.74
CA LEU A 25 24.66 -16.47 57.88
C LEU A 25 24.16 -17.22 56.64
N ASP A 26 24.96 -18.11 56.08
CA ASP A 26 24.62 -18.85 54.87
C ASP A 26 23.51 -19.88 55.15
N LEU A 27 23.56 -20.56 56.30
CA LEU A 27 22.49 -21.46 56.76
C LEU A 27 21.18 -20.71 57.04
N VAL A 28 21.28 -19.49 57.59
CA VAL A 28 20.12 -18.61 57.80
C VAL A 28 19.49 -18.16 56.48
N LEU A 29 20.31 -17.79 55.48
CA LEU A 29 19.83 -17.45 54.14
C LEU A 29 19.18 -18.66 53.46
N LEU A 30 19.75 -19.85 53.63
CA LEU A 30 19.22 -21.10 53.09
C LEU A 30 17.87 -21.46 53.72
N LYS A 31 17.72 -21.28 55.05
CA LYS A 31 16.42 -21.39 55.75
C LYS A 31 15.41 -20.37 55.24
N ARG A 32 15.78 -19.09 55.13
CA ARG A 32 14.87 -18.05 54.62
C ARG A 32 14.39 -18.34 53.20
N TYR A 33 15.29 -18.84 52.35
CA TYR A 33 14.97 -19.18 50.96
C TYR A 33 14.06 -20.42 50.84
N SER A 34 14.22 -21.42 51.72
CA SER A 34 13.31 -22.58 51.78
C SER A 34 11.90 -22.15 52.18
N PHE A 35 11.77 -21.34 53.23
CA PHE A 35 10.48 -20.84 53.70
C PHE A 35 9.73 -20.05 52.61
N GLN A 36 10.44 -19.21 51.84
CA GLN A 36 9.83 -18.44 50.75
C GLN A 36 9.28 -19.33 49.62
N ARG A 37 9.84 -20.54 49.44
CA ARG A 37 9.45 -21.47 48.37
C ARG A 37 8.61 -22.66 48.85
N GLN A 38 8.26 -22.72 50.13
CA GLN A 38 7.57 -23.88 50.74
C GLN A 38 8.29 -25.21 50.47
N ILE A 39 9.62 -25.18 50.53
CA ILE A 39 10.46 -26.38 50.35
C ILE A 39 11.01 -26.77 51.72
N ASP A 40 10.77 -28.01 52.14
CA ASP A 40 11.43 -28.58 53.32
C ASP A 40 12.86 -29.00 52.95
N ILE A 41 13.85 -28.51 53.70
CA ILE A 41 15.27 -28.78 53.49
C ILE A 41 15.87 -29.49 54.70
N GLY A 42 16.59 -30.57 54.42
CA GLY A 42 17.34 -31.35 55.39
C GLY A 42 18.81 -31.33 55.02
N LEU A 43 19.69 -31.50 56.01
CA LEU A 43 21.14 -31.43 55.82
C LEU A 43 21.78 -32.79 56.14
N LEU A 44 22.61 -33.30 55.24
CA LEU A 44 23.50 -34.44 55.53
C LEU A 44 24.93 -33.92 55.60
N THR A 45 25.51 -33.88 56.80
CA THR A 45 26.88 -33.39 57.00
C THR A 45 27.60 -34.11 58.14
N PHE A 46 28.85 -34.48 57.89
CA PHE A 46 29.73 -35.07 58.90
C PHE A 46 30.51 -34.02 59.71
N ASP A 47 30.43 -32.73 59.34
CA ASP A 47 31.07 -31.62 60.06
C ASP A 47 30.30 -31.26 61.34
N LYS A 48 31.00 -31.28 62.48
CA LYS A 48 30.43 -31.00 63.80
C LYS A 48 30.00 -29.55 63.98
N GLU A 49 30.74 -28.58 63.44
CA GLU A 49 30.42 -27.15 63.62
C GLU A 49 29.14 -26.78 62.87
N ILE A 50 29.00 -27.30 61.65
CA ILE A 50 27.82 -27.08 60.81
C ILE A 50 26.60 -27.81 61.39
N ARG A 51 26.82 -28.97 62.01
CA ARG A 51 25.76 -29.74 62.68
C ARG A 51 25.17 -28.98 63.86
N ASP A 52 26.04 -28.44 64.71
CA ASP A 52 25.61 -27.66 65.88
C ASP A 52 24.83 -26.41 65.43
N GLU A 53 25.34 -25.69 64.43
CA GLU A 53 24.71 -24.47 63.90
C GLU A 53 23.37 -24.75 63.17
N ALA A 54 23.30 -25.80 62.36
CA ALA A 54 22.06 -26.19 61.67
C ALA A 54 20.98 -26.66 62.66
N SER A 55 21.36 -27.34 63.75
CA SER A 55 20.45 -27.78 64.80
C SER A 55 19.91 -26.58 65.61
N GLU A 56 20.74 -25.58 65.89
CA GLU A 56 20.34 -24.35 66.58
C GLU A 56 19.34 -23.53 65.73
N ILE A 57 19.50 -23.56 64.41
CA ILE A 57 18.64 -22.88 63.46
C ILE A 57 17.36 -23.70 63.15
N GLY A 58 17.26 -24.96 63.58
CA GLY A 58 16.08 -25.81 63.43
C GLY A 58 15.97 -26.50 62.06
N ILE A 59 17.09 -26.77 61.40
CA ILE A 59 17.15 -27.57 60.16
C ILE A 59 17.40 -29.04 60.57
N PRO A 60 16.59 -30.01 60.09
CA PRO A 60 16.80 -31.42 60.40
C PRO A 60 18.09 -31.95 59.78
N ILE A 61 18.82 -32.78 60.53
CA ILE A 61 20.13 -33.30 60.15
C ILE A 61 20.10 -34.83 60.11
N PHE A 62 20.71 -35.39 59.09
CA PHE A 62 20.75 -36.83 58.85
C PHE A 62 22.21 -37.31 58.76
N ASP A 63 22.50 -38.46 59.36
CA ASP A 63 23.85 -39.05 59.38
C ASP A 63 24.08 -40.04 58.21
N SER A 64 23.01 -40.51 57.56
CA SER A 64 23.06 -41.42 56.41
C SER A 64 21.81 -41.23 55.52
N LEU A 65 21.95 -41.57 54.24
CA LEU A 65 20.81 -41.63 53.30
C LEU A 65 19.81 -42.74 53.65
N ASP A 66 20.26 -43.78 54.36
CA ASP A 66 19.43 -44.93 54.75
C ASP A 66 18.57 -44.68 56.00
N ASP A 67 18.82 -43.58 56.73
CA ASP A 67 18.11 -43.19 57.96
C ASP A 67 17.01 -42.13 57.72
N LEU A 68 16.53 -42.00 56.47
CA LEU A 68 15.42 -41.09 56.15
C LEU A 68 14.10 -41.69 56.66
N PRO A 69 13.43 -41.10 57.66
CA PRO A 69 12.14 -41.59 58.12
C PRO A 69 11.09 -41.45 57.02
N GLU A 70 10.25 -42.48 56.83
CA GLU A 70 9.06 -42.40 55.97
C GLU A 70 8.04 -41.38 56.51
N ASP A 71 8.07 -41.11 57.82
CA ASP A 71 7.30 -40.06 58.46
C ASP A 71 7.85 -38.67 58.11
N GLU A 72 6.95 -37.81 57.66
CA GLU A 72 7.20 -36.49 57.09
C GLU A 72 8.07 -35.60 58.02
N TRP A 73 9.27 -35.24 57.57
CA TRP A 73 10.12 -34.27 58.26
C TRP A 73 9.88 -32.87 57.71
N THR A 74 9.51 -31.93 58.58
CA THR A 74 9.22 -30.54 58.26
C THR A 74 10.20 -29.60 58.92
N LEU A 75 10.55 -28.47 58.27
CA LEU A 75 11.28 -27.40 58.96
C LEU A 75 10.44 -26.86 60.13
N SER A 76 10.99 -26.93 61.34
CA SER A 76 10.31 -26.36 62.51
C SER A 76 10.61 -24.87 62.62
N ASP A 77 9.56 -24.07 62.80
CA ASP A 77 9.68 -22.64 63.06
C ASP A 77 9.92 -22.33 64.55
N ARG A 78 9.94 -23.36 65.39
CA ARG A 78 10.16 -23.23 66.84
C ARG A 78 11.59 -23.67 67.19
N PRO A 79 12.38 -22.83 67.90
CA PRO A 79 13.59 -23.31 68.53
C PRO A 79 13.19 -24.45 69.47
N GLN A 80 13.81 -25.62 69.30
CA GLN A 80 13.50 -26.80 70.08
C GLN A 80 14.03 -26.57 71.50
N ASP A 81 13.15 -26.01 72.34
CA ASP A 81 13.41 -25.74 73.74
C ASP A 81 13.41 -27.06 74.51
N ARG A 82 14.53 -27.79 74.37
CA ARG A 82 14.79 -28.99 75.15
C ARG A 82 15.26 -28.54 76.53
N LEU A 83 14.30 -28.13 77.35
CA LEU A 83 14.43 -28.00 78.79
C LEU A 83 14.70 -29.39 79.40
N GLN A 84 15.94 -29.87 79.30
CA GLN A 84 16.47 -30.79 80.29
C GLN A 84 17.05 -29.97 81.43
N ARG A 85 16.17 -29.75 82.40
CA ARG A 85 16.48 -29.38 83.77
C ARG A 85 17.43 -30.43 84.35
N ASN A 86 18.73 -30.26 84.14
CA ASN A 86 19.74 -30.88 84.99
C ASN A 86 20.28 -29.80 85.92
N LYS A 87 19.88 -29.95 87.19
CA LYS A 87 20.59 -29.35 88.31
C LYS A 87 22.03 -29.88 88.29
N ASP A 88 22.93 -29.03 88.76
CA ASP A 88 24.33 -29.33 89.07
C ASP A 88 25.26 -29.35 87.84
N ILE A 89 25.65 -28.16 87.39
CA ILE A 89 26.83 -27.96 86.54
C ILE A 89 27.70 -26.89 87.20
N GLU A 90 28.88 -27.32 87.66
CA GLU A 90 30.00 -26.51 88.14
C GLU A 90 30.47 -25.48 87.08
N PRO A 91 31.12 -24.39 87.47
CA PRO A 91 31.57 -23.39 86.51
C PRO A 91 32.67 -23.99 85.62
N VAL A 92 32.32 -24.24 84.36
CA VAL A 92 33.28 -24.61 83.32
C VAL A 92 34.14 -23.40 83.03
N GLU A 93 35.42 -23.47 83.41
CA GLU A 93 36.46 -22.55 83.00
C GLU A 93 36.45 -22.38 81.49
N SER A 94 36.18 -21.15 81.06
CA SER A 94 36.18 -20.74 79.66
C SER A 94 37.59 -20.88 79.08
N SER A 95 37.83 -21.98 78.39
CA SER A 95 39.01 -22.18 77.56
C SER A 95 39.07 -21.13 76.44
N ASN A 96 40.12 -20.31 76.47
CA ASN A 96 40.76 -19.67 75.31
C ASN A 96 39.84 -19.16 74.19
N ARG A 97 39.12 -18.06 74.45
CA ARG A 97 38.79 -17.11 73.38
C ARG A 97 40.03 -16.25 73.13
N ARG A 98 40.79 -16.57 72.07
CA ARG A 98 41.77 -15.64 71.52
C ARG A 98 41.01 -14.35 71.16
N PRO A 99 41.43 -13.17 71.62
CA PRO A 99 40.86 -11.93 71.13
C PRO A 99 41.15 -11.88 69.62
N LEU A 100 40.12 -11.66 68.81
CA LEU A 100 40.34 -11.16 67.46
C LEU A 100 41.05 -9.81 67.63
N GLU A 101 42.38 -9.81 67.48
CA GLU A 101 43.13 -8.59 67.28
C GLU A 101 42.51 -7.89 66.07
N TYR A 102 41.71 -6.88 66.34
CA TYR A 102 41.38 -5.88 65.35
C TYR A 102 42.70 -5.18 65.04
N SER A 103 43.41 -5.69 64.02
CA SER A 103 44.69 -5.11 63.62
C SER A 103 44.41 -3.64 63.36
N LYS A 104 45.01 -2.75 64.15
CA LYS A 104 45.03 -1.32 63.85
C LYS A 104 45.58 -1.20 62.44
N GLY A 105 44.69 -0.95 61.49
CA GLY A 105 45.05 -0.86 60.08
C GLY A 105 46.21 0.12 59.95
N TRP A 106 47.16 -0.18 59.07
CA TRP A 106 48.33 0.66 58.76
C TRP A 106 48.00 2.17 58.63
N PHE A 107 46.76 2.50 58.28
CA PHE A 107 46.17 3.85 58.34
C PHE A 107 46.34 4.59 59.68
N GLU A 108 46.31 3.93 60.84
CA GLU A 108 46.47 4.59 62.14
C GLU A 108 47.90 5.05 62.44
N ARG A 109 48.92 4.45 61.79
CA ARG A 109 50.34 4.80 61.94
C ARG A 109 50.78 5.99 61.09
N LEU A 110 49.91 6.48 60.20
CA LEU A 110 50.19 7.62 59.32
C LEU A 110 50.01 8.95 60.06
N LYS A 111 50.93 9.89 59.84
CA LYS A 111 50.79 11.28 60.33
C LYS A 111 49.51 11.91 59.75
N PRO A 112 48.85 12.86 60.44
CA PRO A 112 47.62 13.48 59.94
C PRO A 112 47.77 14.10 58.54
N SER A 113 48.95 14.64 58.19
CA SER A 113 49.25 15.10 56.83
C SER A 113 49.23 13.99 55.79
N GLN A 114 49.75 12.80 56.09
CA GLN A 114 49.75 11.64 55.18
C GLN A 114 48.35 11.08 54.96
N LYS A 115 47.49 11.11 55.99
CA LYS A 115 46.07 10.74 55.86
C LYS A 115 45.34 11.68 54.89
N VAL A 116 45.58 12.99 55.02
CA VAL A 116 45.01 13.99 54.09
C VAL A 116 45.52 13.79 52.66
N THR A 117 46.82 13.54 52.46
CA THR A 117 47.38 13.27 51.12
C THR A 117 46.78 12.01 50.51
N LEU A 118 46.55 10.95 51.31
CA LEU A 118 46.00 9.70 50.84
C LEU A 118 44.52 9.83 50.47
N VAL A 119 43.72 10.50 51.32
CA VAL A 119 42.33 10.83 51.01
C VAL A 119 42.24 11.68 49.75
N MET A 120 43.08 12.72 49.62
CA MET A 120 43.13 13.55 48.42
C MET A 120 43.55 12.77 47.18
N GLY A 121 44.51 11.84 47.30
CA GLY A 121 44.92 10.98 46.19
C GLY A 121 43.80 10.04 45.71
N VAL A 122 43.04 9.46 46.64
CA VAL A 122 41.86 8.64 46.33
C VAL A 122 40.77 9.48 45.68
N LEU A 123 40.51 10.68 46.21
CA LEU A 123 39.49 11.59 45.68
C LEU A 123 39.87 12.10 44.28
N LEU A 124 41.16 12.38 44.05
CA LEU A 124 41.70 12.74 42.74
C LEU A 124 41.57 11.56 41.75
N SER A 125 41.95 10.35 42.16
CA SER A 125 41.80 9.14 41.35
C SER A 125 40.33 8.85 41.00
N LEU A 126 39.42 9.01 41.96
CA LEU A 126 37.98 8.85 41.74
C LEU A 126 37.46 9.92 40.77
N THR A 127 37.91 11.17 40.91
CA THR A 127 37.51 12.28 40.03
C THR A 127 37.98 12.05 38.60
N VAL A 128 39.22 11.62 38.42
CA VAL A 128 39.78 11.23 37.11
C VAL A 128 39.01 10.06 36.52
N MET A 129 38.69 9.04 37.33
CA MET A 129 37.94 7.88 36.88
C MET A 129 36.51 8.25 36.46
N VAL A 130 35.81 9.10 37.21
CA VAL A 130 34.48 9.60 36.82
C VAL A 130 34.57 10.41 35.53
N ASN A 131 35.57 11.29 35.37
CA ASN A 131 35.74 12.07 34.14
C ASN A 131 35.95 11.17 32.90
N ILE A 132 36.72 10.09 33.04
CA ILE A 132 37.03 9.19 31.91
C ILE A 132 35.86 8.26 31.57
N PHE A 133 35.14 7.75 32.58
CA PHE A 133 34.15 6.68 32.38
C PHE A 133 32.70 7.14 32.32
N MET A 134 32.37 8.35 32.77
CA MET A 134 31.01 8.89 32.78
C MET A 134 30.50 9.40 31.41
N PRO A 135 31.28 10.11 30.58
CA PRO A 135 30.73 10.77 29.40
C PRO A 135 30.35 9.75 28.33
N SER A 136 29.22 9.97 27.68
CA SER A 136 28.74 9.26 26.51
C SER A 136 28.36 10.26 25.43
N ALA A 137 28.65 9.93 24.17
CA ALA A 137 28.32 10.74 23.02
C ALA A 137 27.48 9.92 22.04
N GLN A 138 26.35 10.50 21.63
CA GLN A 138 25.56 10.03 20.50
C GLN A 138 25.73 11.01 19.35
N ILE A 139 26.11 10.50 18.19
CA ILE A 139 26.44 11.29 17.01
C ILE A 139 25.50 10.87 15.89
N ILE A 140 24.72 11.83 15.39
CA ILE A 140 23.78 11.59 14.31
C ILE A 140 24.48 11.98 13.00
N LEU A 141 24.60 11.02 12.09
CA LEU A 141 25.25 11.21 10.79
C LEU A 141 24.20 11.31 9.67
N SER A 142 24.48 12.19 8.72
CA SER A 142 23.73 12.30 7.46
C SER A 142 24.70 12.07 6.30
N PRO A 143 24.79 10.85 5.73
CA PRO A 143 25.66 10.60 4.58
C PRO A 143 25.17 11.36 3.35
N SER A 144 26.07 11.55 2.37
CA SER A 144 25.66 11.92 1.03
C SER A 144 25.01 10.72 0.35
N LEU A 145 23.74 10.86 -0.03
CA LEU A 145 22.99 9.82 -0.73
C LEU A 145 23.21 9.94 -2.24
N VAL A 146 23.41 8.80 -2.90
CA VAL A 146 23.45 8.68 -4.36
C VAL A 146 22.32 7.77 -4.79
N ARG A 147 21.50 8.25 -5.73
CA ARG A 147 20.38 7.47 -6.28
C ARG A 147 20.89 6.56 -7.38
N GLU A 148 20.78 5.27 -7.15
CA GLU A 148 21.17 4.24 -8.12
C GLU A 148 19.92 3.62 -8.73
N HIS A 149 20.01 3.27 -10.02
CA HIS A 149 18.91 2.71 -10.80
C HIS A 149 19.31 1.30 -11.23
N PHE A 150 18.43 0.34 -10.99
CA PHE A 150 18.66 -1.05 -11.32
C PHE A 150 17.48 -1.65 -12.06
N ASP A 151 17.81 -2.30 -13.15
CA ASP A 151 16.87 -2.94 -14.05
C ASP A 151 17.04 -4.46 -13.93
N PHE A 152 16.00 -5.15 -13.49
CA PHE A 152 16.00 -6.60 -13.41
C PHE A 152 14.70 -7.19 -13.95
N LYS A 153 14.81 -8.45 -14.39
CA LYS A 153 13.69 -9.21 -14.93
C LYS A 153 13.15 -10.10 -13.84
N ILE A 154 11.83 -10.07 -13.67
CA ILE A 154 11.14 -10.93 -12.71
C ILE A 154 10.19 -11.82 -13.49
N ASP A 155 10.24 -13.12 -13.23
CA ASP A 155 9.29 -14.07 -13.78
C ASP A 155 7.98 -13.98 -12.99
N LEU A 156 6.86 -13.88 -13.71
CA LEU A 156 5.52 -13.77 -13.14
C LEU A 156 4.98 -15.17 -12.87
N VAL A 157 4.64 -15.45 -11.62
CA VAL A 157 3.99 -16.69 -11.22
C VAL A 157 2.65 -16.38 -10.58
N GLN A 158 1.61 -17.12 -11.00
CA GLN A 158 0.31 -17.08 -10.34
C GLN A 158 0.49 -17.57 -8.91
N ALA A 159 -0.10 -16.87 -7.93
CA ALA A 159 0.02 -17.19 -6.51
C ALA A 159 -0.68 -18.53 -6.15
N ASP A 160 -0.12 -19.66 -6.59
CA ASP A 160 -0.60 -21.01 -6.32
C ASP A 160 0.34 -21.69 -5.31
N ASN A 161 0.15 -21.42 -4.01
CA ASN A 161 0.61 -22.14 -2.79
C ASN A 161 2.00 -22.84 -2.75
N GLY A 162 2.86 -22.68 -3.75
CA GLY A 162 4.21 -23.20 -3.86
C GLY A 162 5.20 -22.10 -3.50
N GLY A 163 6.29 -22.47 -2.82
CA GLY A 163 7.33 -21.53 -2.46
C GLY A 163 7.91 -20.87 -3.71
N LEU A 164 7.98 -19.54 -3.68
CA LEU A 164 8.57 -18.71 -4.74
C LEU A 164 10.08 -18.99 -4.81
N GLU A 165 10.62 -19.19 -6.01
CA GLU A 165 12.07 -19.16 -6.22
C GLU A 165 12.61 -17.72 -6.18
N SER A 166 13.94 -17.55 -6.07
CA SER A 166 14.61 -16.23 -5.86
C SER A 166 14.41 -15.21 -7.00
N SER A 167 13.67 -15.54 -8.06
CA SER A 167 13.39 -14.69 -9.22
C SER A 167 11.90 -14.62 -9.59
N GLU A 168 11.02 -15.14 -8.73
CA GLU A 168 9.58 -15.23 -8.96
C GLU A 168 8.83 -14.28 -8.03
N ILE A 169 7.83 -13.57 -8.56
CA ILE A 169 6.91 -12.75 -7.75
C ILE A 169 5.46 -13.14 -8.01
N ALA A 170 4.67 -13.12 -6.94
CA ALA A 170 3.22 -13.33 -7.01
C ALA A 170 2.53 -12.13 -7.67
N ILE A 171 1.71 -12.42 -8.69
CA ILE A 171 0.82 -11.42 -9.31
C ILE A 171 -0.58 -11.47 -8.70
N HIS A 172 -1.18 -10.30 -8.52
CA HIS A 172 -2.57 -10.17 -8.09
C HIS A 172 -3.38 -9.36 -9.10
N THR A 173 -4.53 -9.89 -9.50
CA THR A 173 -5.47 -9.16 -10.36
C THR A 173 -6.39 -8.27 -9.52
N ILE A 174 -6.46 -6.98 -9.86
CA ILE A 174 -7.46 -6.05 -9.32
C ILE A 174 -8.50 -5.72 -10.37
N ARG A 175 -9.66 -5.20 -9.93
CA ARG A 175 -10.72 -4.71 -10.80
C ARG A 175 -10.88 -3.20 -10.62
N LEU A 176 -10.86 -2.46 -11.71
CA LEU A 176 -11.09 -1.03 -11.75
C LEU A 176 -12.40 -0.74 -12.50
N HIS A 177 -13.18 0.19 -11.97
CA HIS A 177 -14.42 0.63 -12.60
C HIS A 177 -14.23 2.02 -13.16
N SER A 178 -14.64 2.23 -14.42
CA SER A 178 -14.59 3.54 -15.07
C SER A 178 -15.86 3.75 -15.88
N MET A 179 -16.35 4.99 -15.87
CA MET A 179 -17.57 5.39 -16.56
C MET A 179 -17.33 6.72 -17.27
N GLY A 180 -17.87 6.88 -18.46
CA GLY A 180 -17.86 8.17 -19.15
C GLY A 180 -18.75 8.21 -20.37
N GLU A 181 -18.79 9.38 -20.98
CA GLU A 181 -19.58 9.69 -22.17
C GLU A 181 -18.68 10.23 -23.28
N SER A 182 -19.03 9.96 -24.53
CA SER A 182 -18.43 10.62 -25.68
C SER A 182 -19.46 10.87 -26.77
N THR A 183 -19.27 11.98 -27.49
CA THR A 183 -20.10 12.37 -28.63
C THR A 183 -19.26 12.42 -29.90
N ARG A 184 -19.85 12.09 -31.04
CA ARG A 184 -19.22 12.16 -32.37
C ARG A 184 -20.20 12.59 -33.45
N SER A 185 -19.74 13.29 -34.48
CA SER A 185 -20.54 13.57 -35.68
C SER A 185 -20.72 12.32 -36.55
N THR A 186 -21.90 12.18 -37.15
CA THR A 186 -22.19 11.09 -38.09
C THR A 186 -21.48 11.30 -39.42
N SER A 187 -21.01 10.21 -40.05
CA SER A 187 -20.29 10.27 -41.33
C SER A 187 -21.17 9.88 -42.53
N GLY A 188 -22.30 9.22 -42.29
CA GLY A 188 -23.27 8.91 -43.33
C GLY A 188 -24.05 10.15 -43.77
N LEU A 189 -24.64 10.07 -44.95
CA LEU A 189 -25.51 11.09 -45.49
C LEU A 189 -26.88 10.48 -45.86
N ALA A 190 -27.95 11.19 -45.52
CA ALA A 190 -29.31 10.89 -45.96
C ALA A 190 -29.95 12.12 -46.59
N LYS A 191 -30.79 11.90 -47.60
CA LYS A 191 -31.67 12.94 -48.15
C LYS A 191 -32.99 12.89 -47.39
N VAL A 192 -33.32 14.00 -46.72
CA VAL A 192 -34.58 14.16 -46.00
C VAL A 192 -35.47 15.14 -46.78
N PRO A 193 -36.67 14.74 -47.19
CA PRO A 193 -37.58 15.64 -47.87
C PRO A 193 -38.17 16.67 -46.88
N ILE A 194 -38.02 17.97 -47.16
CA ILE A 194 -38.36 19.07 -46.22
C ILE A 194 -39.51 19.97 -46.68
N SER A 195 -39.85 19.99 -47.96
CA SER A 195 -40.96 20.81 -48.47
C SER A 195 -41.75 20.09 -49.57
N ALA A 196 -43.05 20.35 -49.61
CA ALA A 196 -43.95 19.86 -50.66
C ALA A 196 -43.79 20.72 -51.92
N ALA A 197 -43.98 20.11 -53.08
CA ALA A 197 -44.13 20.85 -54.31
C ALA A 197 -45.55 21.43 -54.41
N VAL A 198 -45.65 22.65 -54.90
CA VAL A 198 -46.90 23.39 -55.11
C VAL A 198 -46.99 23.75 -56.59
N GLY A 199 -48.22 23.84 -57.10
CA GLY A 199 -48.49 24.32 -58.44
C GLY A 199 -49.98 24.52 -58.67
N THR A 200 -50.36 24.65 -59.93
CA THR A 200 -51.74 24.80 -60.35
C THR A 200 -52.10 23.76 -61.39
N VAL A 201 -53.34 23.28 -61.33
CA VAL A 201 -53.93 22.41 -62.35
C VAL A 201 -55.13 23.08 -62.96
N VAL A 202 -55.36 22.80 -64.23
CA VAL A 202 -56.54 23.19 -64.97
C VAL A 202 -57.44 21.98 -65.07
N PHE A 203 -58.65 22.11 -64.55
CA PHE A 203 -59.72 21.15 -64.75
C PHE A 203 -60.57 21.59 -65.95
N THR A 204 -60.87 20.67 -66.85
CA THR A 204 -61.67 20.90 -68.07
C THR A 204 -62.92 20.03 -68.05
N SER A 205 -64.10 20.62 -68.23
CA SER A 205 -65.37 19.89 -68.16
C SER A 205 -65.58 19.01 -69.40
N LEU A 206 -66.02 17.77 -69.18
CA LEU A 206 -66.45 16.85 -70.23
C LEU A 206 -67.98 16.67 -70.26
N ALA A 207 -68.71 17.29 -69.33
CA ALA A 207 -70.16 17.18 -69.19
C ALA A 207 -70.86 18.54 -69.30
N GLN A 208 -72.17 18.52 -69.61
CA GLN A 208 -73.02 19.72 -69.71
C GLN A 208 -73.74 20.05 -68.39
N GLU A 209 -73.02 19.95 -67.27
CA GLU A 209 -73.54 20.23 -65.93
C GLU A 209 -72.49 20.91 -65.06
N THR A 210 -72.92 21.66 -64.05
CA THR A 210 -72.00 22.28 -63.09
C THR A 210 -71.42 21.22 -62.18
N ILE A 211 -70.08 21.07 -62.19
CA ILE A 211 -69.36 20.09 -61.38
C ILE A 211 -68.60 20.83 -60.28
N GLU A 212 -68.82 20.46 -59.03
CA GLU A 212 -68.02 20.92 -57.90
C GLU A 212 -66.76 20.06 -57.76
N ILE A 213 -65.61 20.72 -57.62
CA ILE A 213 -64.32 20.11 -57.30
C ILE A 213 -64.07 20.34 -55.81
N PRO A 214 -64.21 19.32 -54.95
CA PRO A 214 -63.99 19.46 -53.52
C PRO A 214 -62.54 19.82 -53.16
N LEU A 215 -62.38 20.39 -51.98
CA LEU A 215 -61.08 20.46 -51.31
C LEU A 215 -60.51 19.04 -51.10
N HIS A 216 -59.19 18.89 -51.19
CA HIS A 216 -58.50 17.60 -51.04
C HIS A 216 -58.85 16.52 -52.08
N THR A 217 -59.36 16.94 -53.24
CA THR A 217 -59.46 16.05 -54.40
C THR A 217 -58.05 15.56 -54.76
N THR A 218 -57.87 14.24 -54.84
CA THR A 218 -56.56 13.63 -55.09
C THR A 218 -56.32 13.48 -56.59
N LEU A 219 -55.14 13.91 -57.04
CA LEU A 219 -54.70 13.90 -58.42
C LEU A 219 -53.41 13.11 -58.52
N ARG A 220 -53.12 12.56 -59.69
CA ARG A 220 -51.96 11.70 -59.88
C ARG A 220 -51.31 11.90 -61.24
N THR A 221 -49.99 11.71 -61.30
CA THR A 221 -49.27 11.63 -62.57
C THR A 221 -49.51 10.30 -63.27
N SER A 222 -49.36 10.27 -64.60
CA SER A 222 -49.33 9.03 -65.36
C SER A 222 -48.20 8.10 -64.88
N GLY A 223 -48.49 6.83 -64.60
CA GLY A 223 -47.50 5.84 -64.15
C GLY A 223 -48.06 4.83 -63.14
N GLU A 224 -47.32 3.74 -62.88
CA GLU A 224 -47.68 2.72 -61.87
C GLU A 224 -47.49 3.29 -60.45
N ASP A 225 -46.36 3.97 -60.20
CA ASP A 225 -46.06 4.71 -58.95
C ASP A 225 -46.27 6.23 -59.14
N GLY A 226 -47.41 6.63 -59.68
CA GLY A 226 -47.70 8.05 -59.94
C GLY A 226 -47.68 8.91 -58.67
N ILE A 227 -47.04 10.08 -58.77
CA ILE A 227 -46.93 11.04 -57.67
C ILE A 227 -48.30 11.65 -57.41
N ARG A 228 -48.72 11.70 -56.15
CA ARG A 228 -50.04 12.18 -55.76
C ARG A 228 -50.01 13.63 -55.28
N PHE A 229 -51.03 14.37 -55.67
CA PHE A 229 -51.26 15.76 -55.30
C PHE A 229 -52.67 15.89 -54.73
N ARG A 230 -52.92 16.91 -53.93
CA ARG A 230 -54.25 17.26 -53.42
C ARG A 230 -54.60 18.69 -53.76
N THR A 231 -55.87 18.96 -54.04
CA THR A 231 -56.37 20.35 -54.16
C THR A 231 -56.34 21.03 -52.79
N THR A 232 -55.88 22.29 -52.76
CA THR A 232 -55.81 23.11 -51.53
C THR A 232 -56.96 24.11 -51.43
N ARG A 233 -57.82 24.17 -52.46
CA ARG A 233 -59.01 25.01 -52.50
C ARG A 233 -60.13 24.33 -53.31
N PRO A 234 -61.40 24.42 -52.91
CA PRO A 234 -62.52 23.97 -53.74
C PRO A 234 -62.74 24.90 -54.94
N ALA A 235 -63.34 24.39 -56.01
CA ALA A 235 -63.66 25.16 -57.21
C ALA A 235 -64.91 24.62 -57.92
N ASN A 236 -65.60 25.48 -58.67
CA ASN A 236 -66.77 25.10 -59.45
C ASN A 236 -66.47 25.22 -60.93
N LEU A 237 -66.80 24.17 -61.67
CA LEU A 237 -66.63 24.09 -63.12
C LEU A 237 -67.95 24.43 -63.81
N GLY A 238 -67.89 25.23 -64.87
CA GLY A 238 -69.09 25.66 -65.60
C GLY A 238 -69.79 24.50 -66.32
N ALA A 239 -71.10 24.66 -66.56
CA ALA A 239 -71.93 23.65 -67.24
C ALA A 239 -71.68 23.51 -68.75
N GLU A 240 -70.64 24.16 -69.28
CA GLU A 240 -70.27 24.08 -70.69
C GLU A 240 -69.11 23.09 -70.88
N ILE A 241 -69.22 22.21 -71.88
CA ILE A 241 -68.13 21.31 -72.28
C ILE A 241 -66.93 22.17 -72.68
N GLY A 242 -65.76 21.85 -72.14
CA GLY A 242 -64.54 22.61 -72.37
C GLY A 242 -64.38 23.84 -71.47
N SER A 243 -65.31 24.13 -70.54
CA SER A 243 -65.07 25.14 -69.52
C SER A 243 -63.88 24.74 -68.64
N GLU A 244 -63.07 25.72 -68.26
CA GLU A 244 -61.83 25.51 -67.50
C GLU A 244 -61.84 26.25 -66.17
N VAL A 245 -61.27 25.65 -65.13
CA VAL A 245 -61.00 26.33 -63.85
C VAL A 245 -59.63 25.95 -63.32
N GLU A 246 -58.89 26.95 -62.83
CA GLU A 246 -57.57 26.76 -62.24
C GLU A 246 -57.66 26.56 -60.72
N VAL A 247 -57.03 25.49 -60.23
CA VAL A 247 -57.07 25.11 -58.82
C VAL A 247 -55.65 24.88 -58.31
N PRO A 248 -55.28 25.48 -57.16
CA PRO A 248 -53.99 25.24 -56.55
C PRO A 248 -53.92 23.83 -55.96
N ILE A 249 -52.73 23.23 -56.08
CA ILE A 249 -52.43 21.87 -55.63
C ILE A 249 -51.13 21.82 -54.83
N GLU A 250 -51.05 20.83 -53.96
CA GLU A 250 -49.88 20.51 -53.15
C GLU A 250 -49.56 19.01 -53.26
N ALA A 251 -48.29 18.66 -53.40
CA ALA A 251 -47.82 17.28 -53.40
C ALA A 251 -48.07 16.62 -52.03
N LEU A 252 -48.60 15.39 -52.03
CA LEU A 252 -48.78 14.63 -50.79
C LEU A 252 -47.45 14.11 -50.23
N THR A 253 -46.51 13.79 -51.12
CA THR A 253 -45.15 13.38 -50.74
C THR A 253 -44.24 14.60 -50.76
N LEU A 254 -43.55 14.87 -49.65
CA LEU A 254 -42.53 15.91 -49.57
C LEU A 254 -41.33 15.55 -50.45
N GLY A 255 -40.56 16.56 -50.84
CA GLY A 255 -39.28 16.38 -51.51
C GLY A 255 -39.28 16.76 -52.98
N TRP A 256 -38.10 16.70 -53.58
CA TRP A 256 -37.88 17.05 -55.00
C TRP A 256 -38.74 16.23 -55.97
N ILE A 257 -39.13 15.01 -55.57
CA ILE A 257 -39.96 14.11 -56.36
C ILE A 257 -41.34 14.73 -56.70
N GLY A 258 -41.83 15.66 -55.87
CA GLY A 258 -43.07 16.38 -56.14
C GLY A 258 -42.98 17.41 -57.28
N ASN A 259 -41.77 17.78 -57.74
CA ASN A 259 -41.57 18.74 -58.82
C ASN A 259 -41.69 18.03 -60.18
N VAL A 260 -42.88 18.08 -60.77
CA VAL A 260 -43.20 17.40 -62.03
C VAL A 260 -43.31 18.40 -63.18
N PRO A 261 -42.93 18.03 -64.41
CA PRO A 261 -43.03 18.94 -65.54
C PRO A 261 -44.48 19.21 -65.92
N ALA A 262 -44.69 20.26 -66.72
CA ALA A 262 -45.99 20.58 -67.31
C ALA A 262 -46.60 19.36 -68.03
N GLY A 263 -47.92 19.16 -67.89
CA GLY A 263 -48.68 18.07 -68.50
C GLY A 263 -48.53 16.70 -67.84
N SER A 264 -47.78 16.58 -66.74
CA SER A 264 -47.56 15.30 -66.05
C SER A 264 -48.74 14.85 -65.19
N ILE A 265 -49.48 15.80 -64.62
CA ILE A 265 -50.64 15.54 -63.75
C ILE A 265 -51.87 15.42 -64.64
N SER A 266 -52.34 14.19 -64.84
CA SER A 266 -53.32 13.85 -65.88
C SER A 266 -54.50 13.03 -65.36
N LEU A 267 -54.37 12.44 -64.17
CA LEU A 267 -55.33 11.52 -63.59
C LEU A 267 -55.97 12.13 -62.33
N ILE A 268 -57.26 11.89 -62.17
CA ILE A 268 -58.03 12.22 -60.96
C ILE A 268 -58.36 10.90 -60.28
N ASP A 269 -58.04 10.78 -58.99
CA ASP A 269 -58.41 9.61 -58.22
C ASP A 269 -59.90 9.72 -57.84
N GLY A 270 -60.72 8.75 -58.27
CA GLY A 270 -62.16 8.69 -57.97
C GLY A 270 -63.08 8.99 -59.15
N PRO A 271 -64.41 9.03 -58.93
CA PRO A 271 -65.41 9.12 -59.99
C PRO A 271 -65.40 10.47 -60.75
N LEU A 272 -64.82 11.52 -60.16
CA LEU A 272 -64.69 12.83 -60.80
C LEU A 272 -63.88 12.77 -62.11
N GLY A 273 -62.95 11.83 -62.24
CA GLY A 273 -62.16 11.62 -63.46
C GLY A 273 -62.97 11.14 -64.68
N LEU A 274 -64.24 10.73 -64.49
CA LEU A 274 -65.14 10.36 -65.58
C LEU A 274 -65.76 11.59 -66.27
N PHE A 275 -65.87 12.70 -65.53
CA PHE A 275 -66.59 13.91 -65.97
C PHE A 275 -65.67 15.11 -66.19
N VAL A 276 -64.45 15.05 -65.65
CA VAL A 276 -63.49 16.15 -65.69
C VAL A 276 -62.12 15.64 -66.10
N LYS A 277 -61.46 16.36 -67.01
CA LYS A 277 -60.07 16.14 -67.37
C LYS A 277 -59.18 17.09 -66.56
N VAL A 278 -58.02 16.63 -66.09
CA VAL A 278 -57.03 17.47 -65.39
C VAL A 278 -55.73 17.57 -66.18
N SER A 279 -55.09 18.73 -66.15
CA SER A 279 -53.74 18.95 -66.68
C SER A 279 -53.05 20.10 -65.95
N ASN A 280 -51.77 19.97 -65.59
CA ASN A 280 -50.97 21.11 -65.13
C ASN A 280 -50.33 21.85 -66.31
N ARG A 281 -50.62 23.14 -66.50
CA ARG A 281 -50.02 23.95 -67.57
C ARG A 281 -48.57 24.33 -67.28
N GLU A 282 -48.27 24.58 -66.01
CA GLU A 282 -46.93 24.90 -65.52
C GLU A 282 -46.36 23.71 -64.71
N PRO A 283 -45.04 23.57 -64.61
CA PRO A 283 -44.42 22.59 -63.72
C PRO A 283 -44.75 22.90 -62.26
N THR A 284 -44.84 21.87 -61.41
CA THR A 284 -44.88 22.07 -59.96
C THR A 284 -43.47 22.36 -59.44
N SER A 285 -43.37 23.17 -58.39
CA SER A 285 -42.08 23.59 -57.84
C SER A 285 -42.15 23.76 -56.32
N GLY A 286 -41.00 23.92 -55.67
CA GLY A 286 -40.92 24.10 -54.21
C GLY A 286 -40.67 22.83 -53.41
N GLY A 287 -40.76 21.64 -54.02
CA GLY A 287 -40.34 20.39 -53.40
C GLY A 287 -38.82 20.34 -53.24
N ARG A 288 -38.30 20.14 -52.02
CA ARG A 288 -36.86 20.13 -51.74
C ARG A 288 -36.47 19.00 -50.80
N ASP A 289 -35.27 18.48 -51.03
CA ASP A 289 -34.58 17.57 -50.12
C ASP A 289 -33.41 18.30 -49.47
N GLU A 290 -33.17 18.00 -48.21
CA GLU A 290 -32.02 18.46 -47.46
C GLU A 290 -31.09 17.27 -47.18
N VAL A 291 -29.78 17.47 -47.31
CA VAL A 291 -28.80 16.44 -46.93
C VAL A 291 -28.49 16.60 -45.45
N ARG A 292 -28.71 15.54 -44.68
CA ARG A 292 -28.44 15.45 -43.24
C ARG A 292 -27.50 14.29 -42.93
N GLY A 293 -26.84 14.35 -41.79
CA GLY A 293 -26.05 13.25 -41.26
C GLY A 293 -26.91 12.00 -41.05
N LYS A 294 -26.30 10.82 -41.22
CA LYS A 294 -26.94 9.53 -40.96
C LYS A 294 -25.98 8.62 -40.21
N VAL A 295 -26.47 7.99 -39.15
CA VAL A 295 -25.68 7.06 -38.34
C VAL A 295 -25.27 5.84 -39.19
N LEU A 296 -23.96 5.61 -39.29
CA LEU A 296 -23.39 4.39 -39.87
C LEU A 296 -22.82 3.48 -38.77
N GLN A 297 -22.70 2.20 -39.08
CA GLN A 297 -22.11 1.21 -38.17
C GLN A 297 -20.67 1.58 -37.80
N ALA A 298 -19.90 2.06 -38.78
CA ALA A 298 -18.53 2.52 -38.55
C ALA A 298 -18.42 3.76 -37.64
N ASP A 299 -19.51 4.52 -37.45
CA ASP A 299 -19.50 5.66 -36.52
C ASP A 299 -19.67 5.16 -35.07
N LEU A 300 -20.56 4.18 -34.86
CA LEU A 300 -20.77 3.54 -33.56
C LEU A 300 -19.51 2.81 -33.09
N GLU A 301 -18.91 1.99 -33.96
CA GLU A 301 -17.70 1.21 -33.64
C GLU A 301 -16.51 2.11 -33.29
N ARG A 302 -16.29 3.18 -34.05
CA ARG A 302 -15.21 4.15 -33.75
C ARG A 302 -15.47 4.91 -32.46
N LEU A 303 -16.71 5.33 -32.21
CA LEU A 303 -17.07 6.03 -30.98
C LEU A 303 -16.82 5.14 -29.76
N GLU A 304 -17.19 3.86 -29.85
CA GLU A 304 -16.95 2.87 -28.80
C GLU A 304 -15.46 2.63 -28.56
N GLU A 305 -14.68 2.35 -29.60
CA GLU A 305 -13.24 2.13 -29.50
C GLU A 305 -12.51 3.34 -28.88
N GLU A 306 -12.85 4.55 -29.32
CA GLU A 306 -12.28 5.79 -28.79
C GLU A 306 -12.62 6.01 -27.32
N LEU A 307 -13.87 5.70 -26.91
CA LEU A 307 -14.29 5.86 -25.52
C LEU A 307 -13.65 4.78 -24.62
N ILE A 308 -13.58 3.52 -25.06
CA ILE A 308 -12.90 2.45 -24.32
C ILE A 308 -11.43 2.81 -24.07
N ASN A 309 -10.70 3.25 -25.10
CA ASN A 309 -9.30 3.64 -24.97
C ASN A 309 -9.12 4.85 -24.04
N ARG A 310 -10.03 5.82 -24.09
CA ARG A 310 -10.01 6.98 -23.19
C ARG A 310 -10.24 6.57 -21.73
N LEU A 311 -11.25 5.74 -21.47
CA LEU A 311 -11.57 5.23 -20.13
C LEU A 311 -10.46 4.33 -19.57
N LYS A 312 -9.79 3.55 -20.43
CA LYS A 312 -8.58 2.77 -20.06
C LYS A 312 -7.49 3.70 -19.51
N ASN A 313 -7.13 4.73 -20.27
CA ASN A 313 -6.09 5.68 -19.89
C ASN A 313 -6.47 6.54 -18.66
N GLU A 314 -7.77 6.73 -18.42
CA GLU A 314 -8.28 7.42 -17.23
C GLU A 314 -8.19 6.54 -15.99
N ALA A 315 -8.60 5.27 -16.08
CA ALA A 315 -8.47 4.30 -15.00
C ALA A 315 -7.02 4.12 -14.52
N GLU A 316 -6.06 4.08 -15.45
CA GLU A 316 -4.63 4.04 -15.12
C GLU A 316 -4.15 5.30 -14.38
N ARG A 317 -4.59 6.49 -14.83
CA ARG A 317 -4.25 7.77 -14.19
C ARG A 317 -4.87 7.90 -12.80
N ASP A 318 -6.12 7.50 -12.64
CA ASP A 318 -6.84 7.54 -11.37
C ASP A 318 -6.18 6.62 -10.33
N TRP A 319 -5.76 5.42 -10.76
CA TRP A 319 -4.99 4.51 -9.92
C TRP A 319 -3.63 5.13 -9.53
N ALA A 320 -2.87 5.64 -10.50
CA ALA A 320 -1.58 6.28 -10.24
C ALA A 320 -1.69 7.49 -9.30
N GLY A 321 -2.81 8.22 -9.36
CA GLY A 321 -3.11 9.33 -8.46
C GLY A 321 -3.42 8.88 -7.02
N SER A 322 -4.01 7.70 -6.84
CA SER A 322 -4.37 7.16 -5.52
C SER A 322 -3.16 6.64 -4.71
N LYS A 323 -2.05 6.29 -5.38
CA LYS A 323 -0.79 5.79 -4.79
C LYS A 323 -1.00 4.83 -3.60
N PRO A 324 -1.60 3.65 -3.81
CA PRO A 324 -1.69 2.64 -2.76
C PRO A 324 -0.29 2.26 -2.29
N LEU A 325 -0.07 2.24 -0.97
CA LEU A 325 1.24 2.02 -0.37
C LEU A 325 1.70 0.55 -0.46
N ASP A 326 0.76 -0.37 -0.58
CA ASP A 326 0.97 -1.83 -0.53
C ASP A 326 1.12 -2.48 -1.91
N ARG A 327 0.76 -1.78 -2.99
CA ARG A 327 0.69 -2.37 -4.33
C ARG A 327 1.16 -1.43 -5.41
N ILE A 328 1.86 -2.01 -6.39
CA ILE A 328 2.28 -1.32 -7.61
C ILE A 328 1.52 -1.91 -8.80
N LEU A 329 0.99 -1.03 -9.66
CA LEU A 329 0.34 -1.42 -10.91
C LEU A 329 1.41 -1.80 -11.93
N VAL A 330 1.22 -2.93 -12.60
CA VAL A 330 2.03 -3.27 -13.76
C VAL A 330 1.56 -2.42 -14.94
N GLU A 331 2.42 -1.53 -15.43
CA GLU A 331 2.11 -0.67 -16.58
C GLU A 331 1.78 -1.54 -17.81
N ASN A 332 0.80 -1.09 -18.60
CA ASN A 332 0.25 -1.78 -19.76
C ASN A 332 -0.45 -3.13 -19.47
N SER A 333 -0.66 -3.51 -18.21
CA SER A 333 -1.39 -4.74 -17.85
C SER A 333 -2.91 -4.58 -17.83
N LEU A 334 -3.42 -3.38 -18.08
CA LEU A 334 -4.84 -3.08 -17.98
C LEU A 334 -5.60 -3.67 -19.19
N GLU A 335 -6.55 -4.55 -18.92
CA GLU A 335 -7.37 -5.23 -19.91
C GLU A 335 -8.85 -5.01 -19.63
N LEU A 336 -9.67 -4.94 -20.68
CA LEU A 336 -11.11 -4.85 -20.54
C LEU A 336 -11.66 -6.21 -20.06
N ASN A 337 -12.16 -6.27 -18.83
CA ASN A 337 -12.75 -7.49 -18.28
C ASN A 337 -14.23 -7.61 -18.68
N LYS A 338 -15.01 -6.53 -18.48
CA LYS A 338 -16.46 -6.55 -18.72
C LYS A 338 -17.03 -5.18 -19.06
N VAL A 339 -17.98 -5.15 -19.99
CA VAL A 339 -18.87 -3.99 -20.19
C VAL A 339 -20.03 -4.11 -19.22
N LEU A 340 -20.15 -3.16 -18.30
CA LEU A 340 -21.20 -3.14 -17.27
C LEU A 340 -22.49 -2.53 -17.82
N ASP A 341 -22.36 -1.40 -18.53
CA ASP A 341 -23.47 -0.72 -19.15
C ASP A 341 -23.04 -0.08 -20.48
N ARG A 342 -23.98 -0.02 -21.43
CA ARG A 342 -23.78 0.54 -22.76
C ARG A 342 -25.09 1.16 -23.26
N HIS A 343 -25.08 2.46 -23.46
CA HIS A 343 -26.24 3.19 -23.95
C HIS A 343 -25.87 4.15 -25.08
N TYR A 344 -26.53 3.99 -26.23
CA TYR A 344 -26.47 4.93 -27.34
C TYR A 344 -27.75 5.77 -27.35
N ASP A 345 -27.60 7.08 -27.62
CA ASP A 345 -28.74 8.00 -27.79
C ASP A 345 -29.54 7.74 -29.07
N HIS A 346 -28.87 7.22 -30.11
CA HIS A 346 -29.39 6.96 -31.44
C HIS A 346 -28.98 5.58 -31.98
N VAL A 347 -29.74 5.06 -32.94
CA VAL A 347 -29.52 3.74 -33.53
C VAL A 347 -29.03 3.82 -34.98
N LEU A 348 -28.55 2.68 -35.49
CA LEU A 348 -28.10 2.55 -36.87
C LEU A 348 -29.20 2.99 -37.85
N GLY A 349 -28.86 3.92 -38.74
CA GLY A 349 -29.76 4.44 -39.76
C GLY A 349 -30.54 5.68 -39.36
N ASP A 350 -30.49 6.11 -38.10
CA ASP A 350 -31.08 7.38 -37.67
C ASP A 350 -30.47 8.56 -38.44
N VAL A 351 -31.31 9.55 -38.76
CA VAL A 351 -30.91 10.73 -39.53
C VAL A 351 -30.66 11.89 -38.57
N VAL A 352 -29.46 11.87 -37.99
CA VAL A 352 -28.98 12.85 -37.00
C VAL A 352 -27.53 13.23 -37.32
N ASP A 353 -27.12 14.44 -36.97
CA ASP A 353 -25.77 14.94 -37.27
C ASP A 353 -24.73 14.49 -36.22
N THR A 354 -25.18 14.05 -35.04
CA THR A 354 -24.32 13.59 -33.94
C THR A 354 -24.90 12.35 -33.25
N ILE A 355 -24.02 11.57 -32.63
CA ILE A 355 -24.32 10.41 -31.78
C ILE A 355 -23.54 10.53 -30.47
N SER A 356 -24.15 10.11 -29.38
CA SER A 356 -23.54 10.01 -28.05
C SER A 356 -23.57 8.57 -27.56
N LEU A 357 -22.55 8.23 -26.77
CA LEU A 357 -22.39 6.92 -26.14
C LEU A 357 -22.00 7.12 -24.68
N GLU A 358 -22.79 6.54 -23.77
CA GLU A 358 -22.46 6.35 -22.38
C GLU A 358 -21.96 4.90 -22.17
N LEU A 359 -20.78 4.75 -21.57
CA LEU A 359 -20.18 3.46 -21.25
C LEU A 359 -19.80 3.38 -19.77
N SER A 360 -20.10 2.24 -19.17
CA SER A 360 -19.54 1.81 -17.89
C SER A 360 -18.77 0.51 -18.08
N LEU A 361 -17.48 0.53 -17.73
CA LEU A 361 -16.54 -0.57 -17.98
C LEU A 361 -15.92 -1.05 -16.67
N GLU A 362 -15.63 -2.34 -16.60
CA GLU A 362 -14.78 -2.97 -15.61
C GLU A 362 -13.49 -3.43 -16.29
N PHE A 363 -12.36 -2.89 -15.85
CA PHE A 363 -11.02 -3.29 -16.27
C PHE A 363 -10.41 -4.23 -15.24
N SER A 364 -9.62 -5.19 -15.70
CA SER A 364 -8.73 -5.99 -14.86
C SER A 364 -7.29 -5.54 -15.06
N ALA A 365 -6.51 -5.46 -13.99
CA ALA A 365 -5.10 -5.10 -14.06
C ALA A 365 -4.26 -5.96 -13.12
N LEU A 366 -2.99 -6.14 -13.45
CA LEU A 366 -2.04 -6.86 -12.60
C LEU A 366 -1.37 -5.90 -11.63
N THR A 367 -1.24 -6.36 -10.39
CA THR A 367 -0.56 -5.65 -9.30
C THR A 367 0.46 -6.56 -8.63
N LEU A 368 1.51 -5.93 -8.13
CA LEU A 368 2.58 -6.57 -7.37
C LEU A 368 2.56 -6.03 -5.93
N SER A 369 2.90 -6.89 -4.97
CA SER A 369 3.11 -6.48 -3.58
C SER A 369 4.39 -5.65 -3.48
N THR A 370 4.33 -4.50 -2.83
CA THR A 370 5.51 -3.66 -2.57
C THR A 370 6.50 -4.39 -1.64
N GLU A 371 6.00 -5.19 -0.69
CA GLU A 371 6.82 -5.95 0.26
C GLU A 371 7.63 -7.03 -0.46
N ASP A 372 6.97 -7.85 -1.28
CA ASP A 372 7.60 -8.92 -2.06
C ASP A 372 8.68 -8.34 -3.01
N LEU A 373 8.41 -7.19 -3.61
CA LEU A 373 9.40 -6.48 -4.44
C LEU A 373 10.59 -6.01 -3.61
N GLN A 374 10.39 -5.45 -2.42
CA GLN A 374 11.49 -5.04 -1.55
C GLN A 374 12.36 -6.21 -1.11
N ASP A 375 11.75 -7.35 -0.78
CA ASP A 375 12.47 -8.57 -0.38
C ASP A 375 13.32 -9.12 -1.53
N LEU A 376 12.71 -9.28 -2.72
CA LEU A 376 13.43 -9.73 -3.91
C LEU A 376 14.56 -8.78 -4.30
N THR A 377 14.28 -7.48 -4.25
CA THR A 377 15.27 -6.45 -4.58
C THR A 377 16.42 -6.47 -3.60
N THR A 378 16.16 -6.63 -2.29
CA THR A 378 17.22 -6.72 -1.27
C THR A 378 18.15 -7.92 -1.51
N ILE A 379 17.58 -9.08 -1.87
CA ILE A 379 18.35 -10.28 -2.20
C ILE A 379 19.23 -10.03 -3.44
N GLN A 380 18.63 -9.59 -4.54
CA GLN A 380 19.32 -9.34 -5.81
C GLN A 380 20.39 -8.23 -5.68
N PHE A 381 20.11 -7.17 -4.91
CA PHE A 381 21.05 -6.08 -4.69
C PHE A 381 22.27 -6.50 -3.87
N SER A 382 22.09 -7.38 -2.88
CA SER A 382 23.20 -7.82 -2.02
C SER A 382 24.30 -8.54 -2.80
N ASP A 383 23.95 -9.18 -3.92
CA ASP A 383 24.89 -9.87 -4.81
C ASP A 383 25.63 -8.93 -5.76
N VAL A 384 25.05 -7.77 -6.10
CA VAL A 384 25.57 -6.83 -7.11
C VAL A 384 26.36 -5.68 -6.48
N LEU A 385 26.07 -5.30 -5.24
CA LEU A 385 26.75 -4.21 -4.55
C LEU A 385 28.24 -4.53 -4.33
N SER A 386 29.10 -3.56 -4.67
CA SER A 386 30.51 -3.59 -4.26
C SER A 386 30.59 -3.48 -2.73
N SER A 387 31.64 -4.02 -2.11
CA SER A 387 31.80 -4.11 -0.64
C SER A 387 31.66 -2.78 0.12
N ASP A 388 31.70 -1.66 -0.59
CA ASP A 388 31.81 -0.31 -0.04
C ASP A 388 30.50 0.49 -0.15
N LEU A 389 29.42 -0.08 -0.71
CA LEU A 389 28.11 0.58 -0.85
C LEU A 389 27.05 -0.11 0.02
N MET A 390 26.23 0.70 0.70
CA MET A 390 25.13 0.27 1.56
C MET A 390 23.81 0.91 1.11
N LEU A 391 22.72 0.17 1.26
CA LEU A 391 21.36 0.59 0.92
C LEU A 391 20.72 1.38 2.06
N VAL A 392 19.94 2.42 1.74
CA VAL A 392 19.07 3.11 2.71
C VAL A 392 17.70 2.42 2.73
N PRO A 393 17.30 1.80 3.85
CA PRO A 393 16.01 1.13 3.96
C PRO A 393 14.82 2.06 3.68
N GLY A 394 13.79 1.55 3.01
CA GLY A 394 12.53 2.28 2.79
C GLY A 394 12.58 3.39 1.73
N THR A 395 13.67 3.51 0.97
CA THR A 395 13.79 4.48 -0.15
C THR A 395 13.49 3.89 -1.52
N PHE A 396 13.07 2.62 -1.57
CA PHE A 396 12.77 1.94 -2.82
C PHE A 396 11.57 2.55 -3.53
N THR A 397 11.78 2.96 -4.77
CA THR A 397 10.69 3.25 -5.71
C THR A 397 10.77 2.29 -6.88
N PHE A 398 9.64 1.66 -7.19
CA PHE A 398 9.55 0.64 -8.22
C PHE A 398 8.71 1.12 -9.40
N PHE A 399 9.17 0.79 -10.59
CA PHE A 399 8.44 0.94 -11.83
C PHE A 399 8.40 -0.42 -12.51
N SER A 400 7.22 -0.88 -12.90
CA SER A 400 7.06 -2.19 -13.52
C SER A 400 6.33 -2.03 -14.85
N GLN A 401 6.94 -2.54 -15.91
CA GLN A 401 6.36 -2.53 -17.25
C GLN A 401 6.19 -3.95 -17.78
N MET A 402 4.99 -4.24 -18.27
CA MET A 402 4.73 -5.47 -19.01
C MET A 402 5.40 -5.41 -20.38
N GLN A 403 6.22 -6.42 -20.71
CA GLN A 403 6.74 -6.62 -22.06
C GLN A 403 5.78 -7.47 -22.89
N GLU A 404 5.67 -7.17 -24.18
CA GLU A 404 4.86 -7.96 -25.10
C GLU A 404 5.61 -9.25 -25.47
N SER A 405 4.95 -10.40 -25.35
CA SER A 405 5.56 -11.67 -25.75
C SER A 405 5.56 -11.83 -27.26
N GLU A 406 6.69 -12.22 -27.83
CA GLU A 406 6.87 -12.45 -29.28
C GLU A 406 5.90 -13.50 -29.86
N ASP A 407 5.32 -14.36 -29.00
CA ASP A 407 4.46 -15.50 -29.38
C ASP A 407 2.97 -15.25 -29.06
N GLY A 408 2.58 -14.02 -28.70
CA GLY A 408 1.19 -13.66 -28.36
C GLY A 408 0.64 -14.32 -27.08
N SER A 409 1.49 -14.99 -26.30
CA SER A 409 1.15 -15.53 -24.98
C SER A 409 1.30 -14.46 -23.90
N ALA A 410 0.58 -14.62 -22.78
CA ALA A 410 0.76 -13.74 -21.61
C ALA A 410 2.25 -13.68 -21.23
N PRO A 411 2.80 -12.47 -21.02
CA PRO A 411 4.22 -12.34 -20.74
C PRO A 411 4.55 -13.07 -19.44
N ARG A 412 5.55 -13.93 -19.53
CA ARG A 412 6.04 -14.71 -18.38
C ARG A 412 6.95 -13.90 -17.48
N TRP A 413 7.33 -12.69 -17.88
CA TRP A 413 8.24 -11.84 -17.15
C TRP A 413 7.90 -10.36 -17.32
N ILE A 414 8.31 -9.56 -16.37
CA ILE A 414 8.21 -8.09 -16.38
C ILE A 414 9.60 -7.48 -16.19
N GLN A 415 9.77 -6.27 -16.73
CA GLN A 415 10.91 -5.45 -16.40
C GLN A 415 10.54 -4.62 -15.17
N VAL A 416 11.30 -4.77 -14.08
CA VAL A 416 11.19 -3.93 -12.90
C VAL A 416 12.42 -3.05 -12.82
N ALA A 417 12.18 -1.74 -12.79
CA ALA A 417 13.18 -0.75 -12.46
C ALA A 417 13.00 -0.37 -10.99
N ALA A 418 14.05 -0.54 -10.20
CA ALA A 418 14.11 -0.08 -8.82
C ALA A 418 15.08 1.09 -8.73
N GLU A 419 14.62 2.18 -8.13
CA GLU A 419 15.50 3.25 -7.66
C GLU A 419 15.64 3.14 -6.14
N VAL A 420 16.87 3.25 -5.65
CA VAL A 420 17.17 3.22 -4.22
C VAL A 420 18.28 4.21 -3.91
N ASP A 421 18.19 4.84 -2.74
CA ASP A 421 19.26 5.70 -2.25
C ASP A 421 20.34 4.83 -1.59
N THR A 422 21.59 5.03 -1.99
CA THR A 422 22.77 4.33 -1.48
C THR A 422 23.77 5.30 -0.85
N PHE A 423 24.64 4.78 0.01
CA PHE A 423 25.75 5.54 0.59
C PHE A 423 27.00 4.67 0.77
N HIS A 424 28.15 5.31 0.89
CA HIS A 424 29.41 4.60 1.13
C HIS A 424 29.53 4.14 2.58
N ALA A 425 29.92 2.88 2.78
CA ALA A 425 30.18 2.32 4.09
C ALA A 425 31.22 3.15 4.86
N PHE A 426 30.92 3.52 6.10
CA PHE A 426 31.85 4.28 6.94
C PHE A 426 32.71 3.36 7.81
N ASP A 427 34.02 3.67 7.89
CA ASP A 427 34.91 3.12 8.92
C ASP A 427 34.64 3.83 10.26
N PHE A 428 33.65 3.33 11.00
CA PHE A 428 33.32 3.82 12.33
C PHE A 428 34.50 3.71 13.31
N GLY A 429 35.41 2.74 13.15
CA GLY A 429 36.60 2.61 13.98
C GLY A 429 37.61 3.74 13.72
N GLY A 430 37.79 4.13 12.46
CA GLY A 430 38.53 5.32 12.05
C GLY A 430 37.92 6.61 12.59
N MET A 431 36.59 6.77 12.44
CA MET A 431 35.87 7.95 12.91
C MET A 431 36.03 8.17 14.42
N LYS A 432 35.83 7.12 15.24
CA LYS A 432 35.98 7.20 16.71
C LYS A 432 37.38 7.65 17.11
N ARG A 433 38.42 7.09 16.46
CA ARG A 433 39.82 7.47 16.73
C ARG A 433 40.13 8.91 16.37
N LEU A 434 39.46 9.46 15.35
CA LEU A 434 39.65 10.85 14.91
C LEU A 434 39.04 11.87 15.88
N ILE A 435 37.86 11.57 16.42
CA ILE A 435 37.06 12.53 17.22
C ILE A 435 37.23 12.38 18.74
N ARG A 436 37.80 11.29 19.23
CA ARG A 436 37.97 11.07 20.68
C ARG A 436 38.73 12.23 21.34
N GLY A 437 38.23 12.71 22.47
CA GLY A 437 38.84 13.81 23.22
C GLY A 437 38.80 15.19 22.54
N GLN A 438 38.18 15.31 21.35
CA GLN A 438 38.00 16.59 20.67
C GLN A 438 36.78 17.34 21.22
N GLN A 439 36.71 18.65 20.98
CA GLN A 439 35.49 19.41 21.21
C GLN A 439 34.46 19.11 20.10
N PRO A 440 33.15 19.14 20.39
CA PRO A 440 32.11 18.86 19.38
C PRO A 440 32.24 19.71 18.11
N SER A 441 32.55 21.00 18.24
CA SER A 441 32.72 21.91 17.10
C SER A 441 33.92 21.55 16.21
N GLU A 442 35.03 21.11 16.81
CA GLU A 442 36.22 20.68 16.07
C GLU A 442 35.99 19.31 15.42
N ALA A 443 35.29 18.42 16.13
CA ALA A 443 34.93 17.10 15.61
C ALA A 443 34.00 17.19 14.39
N VAL A 444 33.07 18.14 14.35
CA VAL A 444 32.23 18.42 13.16
C VAL A 444 33.11 18.67 11.93
N GLY A 445 34.07 19.60 12.04
CA GLY A 445 34.96 19.95 10.92
C GLY A 445 35.81 18.78 10.44
N LEU A 446 36.39 18.02 11.38
CA LEU A 446 37.20 16.83 11.07
C LEU A 446 36.41 15.73 10.36
N LEU A 447 35.14 15.54 10.73
CA LEU A 447 34.28 14.55 10.10
C LEU A 447 33.84 15.00 8.69
N GLN A 448 33.48 16.26 8.51
CA GLN A 448 33.06 16.79 7.21
C GLN A 448 34.20 16.84 6.18
N GLU A 449 35.44 17.07 6.62
CA GLU A 449 36.59 17.10 5.71
C GLU A 449 36.94 15.71 5.17
N ARG A 450 36.76 14.67 5.99
CA ARG A 450 37.25 13.31 5.69
C ARG A 450 36.18 12.34 5.21
N TYR A 451 34.90 12.62 5.48
CA TYR A 451 33.79 11.75 5.14
C TYR A 451 32.73 12.50 4.32
N PRO A 452 32.12 11.84 3.31
CA PRO A 452 31.09 12.43 2.47
C PRO A 452 29.76 12.53 3.25
N LEU A 453 29.58 13.64 3.94
CA LEU A 453 28.37 13.96 4.72
C LEU A 453 27.56 15.06 4.03
N SER A 454 26.24 14.90 3.96
CA SER A 454 25.32 15.89 3.37
C SER A 454 25.00 17.06 4.31
N SER A 455 25.04 16.82 5.62
CA SER A 455 24.81 17.83 6.65
C SER A 455 25.87 17.74 7.77
N PRO A 456 26.10 18.80 8.54
CA PRO A 456 26.94 18.70 9.73
C PRO A 456 26.35 17.66 10.70
N PRO A 457 27.20 16.78 11.28
CA PRO A 457 26.75 15.78 12.25
C PRO A 457 26.28 16.44 13.55
N ASP A 458 25.20 15.91 14.13
CA ASP A 458 24.65 16.40 15.40
C ASP A 458 25.24 15.61 16.57
N PHE A 459 25.60 16.31 17.65
CA PHE A 459 26.32 15.76 18.79
C PHE A 459 25.50 15.92 20.08
N HIS A 460 25.05 14.79 20.63
CA HIS A 460 24.39 14.74 21.93
C HIS A 460 25.31 14.11 22.97
N LEU A 461 25.79 14.94 23.89
CA LEU A 461 26.62 14.52 25.02
C LEU A 461 25.77 14.23 26.25
N LYS A 462 26.10 13.14 26.96
CA LYS A 462 25.53 12.78 28.25
C LYS A 462 26.67 12.61 29.27
N PRO A 463 26.74 13.45 30.32
CA PRO A 463 25.89 14.62 30.58
C PRO A 463 26.21 15.81 29.64
N SER A 464 25.22 16.66 29.38
CA SER A 464 25.31 17.75 28.38
C SER A 464 26.30 18.86 28.72
N TRP A 465 26.69 18.99 29.99
CA TRP A 465 27.67 19.98 30.44
C TRP A 465 29.13 19.58 30.17
N TYR A 466 29.37 18.37 29.68
CA TYR A 466 30.71 17.84 29.49
C TYR A 466 31.36 18.45 28.22
N PRO A 467 32.61 18.96 28.27
CA PRO A 467 33.16 19.82 27.21
C PRO A 467 33.81 19.09 26.03
N ILE A 468 34.15 17.81 26.19
CA ILE A 468 34.93 17.03 25.20
C ILE A 468 34.28 15.68 24.92
N LEU A 469 34.55 15.09 23.76
CA LEU A 469 34.07 13.76 23.43
C LEU A 469 34.73 12.68 24.32
N PRO A 470 34.02 11.59 24.65
CA PRO A 470 34.56 10.49 25.46
C PRO A 470 35.87 9.95 24.87
N MET A 471 36.84 9.63 25.74
CA MET A 471 38.10 9.00 25.30
C MET A 471 37.94 7.51 24.98
N ILE A 472 36.85 6.89 25.44
CA ILE A 472 36.57 5.46 25.28
C ILE A 472 35.64 5.26 24.07
N ASP A 473 36.11 4.55 23.06
CA ASP A 473 35.38 4.28 21.80
C ASP A 473 34.00 3.63 22.00
N GLN A 474 33.85 2.82 23.06
CA GLN A 474 32.59 2.17 23.43
C GLN A 474 31.50 3.14 23.92
N ARG A 475 31.88 4.36 24.31
CA ARG A 475 30.97 5.41 24.77
C ARG A 475 30.52 6.35 23.65
N ILE A 476 31.04 6.15 22.43
CA ILE A 476 30.69 6.88 21.23
C ILE A 476 29.79 5.99 20.37
N HIS A 477 28.53 6.40 20.22
CA HIS A 477 27.53 5.72 19.42
C HIS A 477 27.20 6.57 18.21
N PHE A 478 27.16 5.95 17.04
CA PHE A 478 26.66 6.58 15.81
C PHE A 478 25.25 6.07 15.56
N SER A 479 24.39 6.95 15.06
CA SER A 479 23.07 6.62 14.56
C SER A 479 22.82 7.41 13.28
N TRP A 480 21.92 6.91 12.44
CA TRP A 480 21.53 7.61 11.23
C TRP A 480 20.41 8.62 11.51
N ASN A 481 20.31 9.65 10.68
CA ASN A 481 19.22 10.63 10.79
C ASN A 481 17.84 10.00 10.51
N TRP A 482 17.76 9.01 9.60
CA TRP A 482 16.51 8.32 9.27
C TRP A 482 16.04 7.31 10.35
N GLU A 483 16.91 6.89 11.27
CA GLU A 483 16.54 6.00 12.39
C GLU A 483 15.83 6.74 13.53
N GLN A 484 15.84 8.07 13.54
CA GLN A 484 15.23 8.89 14.59
C GLN A 484 13.75 9.21 14.32
N GLY A 485 13.23 8.81 13.16
CA GLY A 485 11.87 9.12 12.69
C GLY A 485 10.82 8.03 12.94
N THR A 486 11.19 6.91 13.57
CA THR A 486 10.31 5.78 13.88
C THR A 486 9.88 5.71 15.35
#